data_AF-A0A9D5JZ00-F1
#
_entry.id   AF-A0A9D5JZ00-F1
#
_cell.length_a   1.000
_cell.length_b   1.000
_cell.length_c   1.000
_cell.angle_alpha   90.00
_cell.angle_beta   90.00
_cell.angle_gamma   90.00
#
_symmetry.space_group_name_H-M   'P 1'
#
loop_
_entity.id
_entity.type
_entity.pdbx_description
1 polymer ?
#
loop_
_entity_poly.entity_id
_entity_poly.type
_entity_poly.pdbx_seq_one_letter_code
_entity_poly.pdbx_strand_id
1 'polypeptide(L)'
;MEKVILLSNGDFRDSAGVVTWPKQEETLKLVEAAFAKLGVETERGNPFKEDKQHGFITTQAEGCRIFAELDPHAPVVVVMAAWVWAHHLASCFKLHKGPVLLLGNFDGTWPGLVALLNHSATYDRLGIRHSKIWSQSFTEDDAFLSNLKTWIETGVISYPADHITNLHDLNLPSDAEKFGQEMAATILRHKRILGQMDPGCMGMLNAVISPDKLAAIGMPLELLSQSDLLAEMGLVSQEEAEQNFSWLKERGVTFHFGSDEANDLTERQVLEQMKMYIAAGRIYRRYGLSAIGIPYQYGLVRCTS
;
A
#
# COMPACT_ATOMS: atom_id res chain seq x y z
N MET A 1 16.92 -4.15 25.10
CA MET A 1 16.67 -2.70 24.93
C MET A 1 16.02 -2.17 26.20
N GLU A 2 16.28 -0.92 26.60
CA GLU A 2 15.64 -0.33 27.80
C GLU A 2 14.40 0.51 27.45
N LYS A 3 14.42 1.16 26.29
CA LYS A 3 13.36 2.05 25.81
C LYS A 3 13.17 1.93 24.29
N VAL A 4 11.93 2.12 23.83
CA VAL A 4 11.56 2.12 22.40
C VAL A 4 10.70 3.34 22.06
N ILE A 5 10.85 3.86 20.84
CA ILE A 5 10.04 4.97 20.32
C ILE A 5 8.90 4.43 19.47
N LEU A 6 7.66 4.75 19.85
CA LEU A 6 6.45 4.41 19.12
C LEU A 6 6.09 5.55 18.15
N LEU A 7 6.05 5.27 16.85
CA LEU A 7 5.59 6.19 15.83
C LEU A 7 4.23 5.78 15.29
N SER A 8 3.30 6.72 15.18
CA SER A 8 2.03 6.55 14.48
C SER A 8 2.09 7.20 13.11
N ASN A 9 2.42 6.42 12.07
CA ASN A 9 2.32 6.89 10.69
C ASN A 9 0.86 7.02 10.26
N GLY A 10 0.54 7.90 9.32
CA GLY A 10 -0.83 8.23 8.90
C GLY A 10 -1.12 8.12 7.41
N ASP A 11 -2.41 8.18 7.08
CA ASP A 11 -2.89 8.67 5.79
C ASP A 11 -2.67 10.19 5.72
N PHE A 12 -2.54 10.74 4.50
CA PHE A 12 -2.44 12.20 4.32
C PHE A 12 -3.74 12.94 4.66
N ARG A 13 -4.89 12.28 4.47
CA ARG A 13 -6.21 12.88 4.65
C ARG A 13 -6.55 12.96 6.14
N ASP A 14 -6.63 14.17 6.68
CA ASP A 14 -6.97 14.38 8.09
C ASP A 14 -8.35 13.77 8.43
N SER A 15 -9.32 13.80 7.50
CA SER A 15 -10.63 13.15 7.69
C SER A 15 -10.53 11.64 7.97
N ALA A 16 -9.63 10.95 7.28
CA ALA A 16 -9.34 9.54 7.56
C ALA A 16 -8.63 9.38 8.91
N GLY A 17 -7.72 10.30 9.23
CA GLY A 17 -7.03 10.36 10.52
C GLY A 17 -7.99 10.49 11.70
N VAL A 18 -8.96 11.40 11.65
CA VAL A 18 -9.97 11.60 12.71
C VAL A 18 -10.78 10.34 12.97
N VAL A 19 -11.25 9.68 11.91
CA VAL A 19 -12.06 8.46 12.02
C VAL A 19 -11.27 7.29 12.60
N THR A 20 -9.99 7.18 12.23
CA THR A 20 -9.14 6.02 12.58
C THR A 20 -8.35 6.21 13.88
N TRP A 21 -8.19 7.45 14.35
CA TRP A 21 -7.40 7.76 15.54
C TRP A 21 -7.85 7.02 16.81
N PRO A 22 -9.15 6.88 17.14
CA PRO A 22 -9.57 6.13 18.32
C PRO A 22 -9.02 4.70 18.34
N LYS A 23 -8.99 4.03 17.18
CA LYS A 23 -8.44 2.67 17.07
C LYS A 23 -6.92 2.63 17.16
N GLN A 24 -6.24 3.64 16.62
CA GLN A 24 -4.80 3.81 16.81
C GLN A 24 -4.44 4.00 18.28
N GLU A 25 -5.19 4.83 19.01
CA GLU A 25 -4.98 5.08 20.44
C GLU A 25 -5.22 3.82 21.28
N GLU A 26 -6.28 3.05 20.98
CA GLU A 26 -6.51 1.73 21.56
C GLU A 26 -5.32 0.79 21.33
N THR A 27 -4.84 0.72 20.08
CA THR A 27 -3.71 -0.13 19.69
C THR A 27 -2.41 0.30 20.38
N LEU A 28 -2.14 1.60 20.48
CA LEU A 28 -0.99 2.14 21.21
C LEU A 28 -1.00 1.68 22.67
N LYS A 29 -2.14 1.78 23.36
CA LYS A 29 -2.26 1.33 24.76
C LYS A 29 -1.97 -0.16 24.92
N LEU A 30 -2.44 -0.98 23.99
CA LEU A 30 -2.18 -2.43 24.00
C LEU A 30 -0.69 -2.74 23.75
N VAL A 31 -0.05 -1.99 22.86
CA VAL A 31 1.39 -2.09 22.59
C VAL A 31 2.21 -1.63 23.79
N GLU A 32 1.86 -0.50 24.40
CA GLU A 32 2.48 0.01 25.62
C GLU A 32 2.38 -1.01 26.76
N ALA A 33 1.20 -1.62 26.95
CA ALA A 33 1.01 -2.69 27.92
C ALA A 33 1.87 -3.94 27.62
N ALA A 34 2.02 -4.32 26.35
CA ALA A 34 2.85 -5.44 25.94
C ALA A 34 4.35 -5.20 26.20
N PHE A 35 4.86 -4.01 25.89
CA PHE A 35 6.24 -3.63 26.22
C PHE A 35 6.46 -3.55 27.74
N ALA A 36 5.51 -2.97 28.49
CA ALA A 36 5.58 -2.90 29.95
C ALA A 36 5.62 -4.29 30.60
N LYS A 37 4.82 -5.25 30.10
CA LYS A 37 4.85 -6.66 30.55
C LYS A 37 6.22 -7.32 30.33
N LEU A 38 7.00 -6.83 29.36
CA LEU A 38 8.35 -7.29 29.04
C LEU A 38 9.45 -6.41 29.66
N GLY A 39 9.09 -5.43 30.50
CA GLY A 39 10.03 -4.59 31.24
C GLY A 39 10.73 -3.50 30.40
N VAL A 40 10.12 -3.06 29.29
CA VAL A 40 10.68 -2.05 28.40
C VAL A 40 9.83 -0.78 28.42
N GLU A 41 10.46 0.39 28.54
CA GLU A 41 9.77 1.69 28.47
C GLU A 41 9.39 2.04 27.03
N THR A 42 8.23 2.67 26.86
CA THR A 42 7.77 3.21 25.57
C THR A 42 7.64 4.72 25.63
N GLU A 43 8.11 5.40 24.59
CA GLU A 43 7.84 6.83 24.37
C GLU A 43 7.16 7.04 23.02
N ARG A 44 6.11 7.85 22.97
CA ARG A 44 5.44 8.21 21.72
C ARG A 44 6.23 9.32 21.02
N GLY A 45 6.76 9.03 19.82
CA GLY A 45 7.57 9.98 19.06
C GLY A 45 6.79 11.02 18.27
N ASN A 46 5.46 10.95 18.24
CA ASN A 46 4.60 11.98 17.66
C ASN A 46 3.34 12.21 18.50
N PRO A 47 3.13 13.43 19.06
CA PRO A 47 2.02 13.72 19.96
C PRO A 47 0.68 13.89 19.21
N PHE A 48 -0.41 13.84 19.97
CA PHE A 48 -1.73 14.23 19.47
C PHE A 48 -1.73 15.72 19.08
N LYS A 49 -2.34 16.04 17.93
CA LYS A 49 -2.43 17.40 17.41
C LYS A 49 -3.88 17.88 17.52
N GLU A 50 -4.14 18.83 18.42
CA GLU A 50 -5.50 19.33 18.69
C GLU A 50 -6.15 19.96 17.44
N ASP A 51 -5.38 20.66 16.61
CA ASP A 51 -5.88 21.24 15.37
C ASP A 51 -6.31 20.20 14.33
N LYS A 52 -5.67 19.01 14.34
CA LYS A 52 -5.97 17.90 13.43
C LYS A 52 -6.91 16.85 14.00
N GLN A 53 -7.13 16.87 15.31
CA GLN A 53 -7.92 15.86 16.04
C GLN A 53 -7.36 14.43 15.92
N HIS A 54 -6.06 14.28 15.62
CA HIS A 54 -5.33 13.00 15.62
C HIS A 54 -3.82 13.23 15.78
N GLY A 55 -3.07 12.20 16.18
CA GLY A 55 -1.61 12.29 16.32
C GLY A 55 -0.80 11.82 15.10
N PHE A 56 -1.41 11.23 14.07
CA PHE A 56 -0.69 10.62 12.95
C PHE A 56 0.29 11.56 12.21
N ILE A 57 1.41 11.00 11.74
CA ILE A 57 2.33 11.64 10.78
C ILE A 57 1.71 11.60 9.39
N THR A 58 1.31 12.75 8.83
CA THR A 58 0.53 12.79 7.58
C THR A 58 1.29 13.29 6.37
N THR A 59 2.56 13.65 6.52
CA THR A 59 3.42 14.06 5.40
C THR A 59 4.85 13.57 5.59
N GLN A 60 5.57 13.44 4.47
CA GLN A 60 7.00 13.17 4.51
C GLN A 60 7.79 14.30 5.18
N ALA A 61 7.36 15.56 5.01
CA ALA A 61 8.01 16.70 5.67
C ALA A 61 7.89 16.63 7.21
N GLU A 62 6.74 16.18 7.72
CA GLU A 62 6.56 15.90 9.14
C GLU A 62 7.44 14.74 9.61
N GLY A 63 7.48 13.63 8.86
CA GLY A 63 8.38 12.51 9.14
C GLY A 63 9.85 12.94 9.21
N CYS A 64 10.33 13.74 8.24
CA CYS A 64 11.69 14.25 8.23
C CYS A 64 12.01 15.13 9.46
N ARG A 65 11.06 15.97 9.91
CA ARG A 65 11.27 16.80 11.12
C ARG A 65 11.41 15.95 12.38
N ILE A 66 10.57 14.93 12.54
CA ILE A 66 10.66 13.99 13.67
C ILE A 66 12.02 13.28 13.65
N PHE A 67 12.44 12.77 12.49
CA PHE A 67 13.72 12.07 12.36
C PHE A 67 14.95 12.98 12.46
N ALA A 68 14.80 14.29 12.31
CA ALA A 68 15.89 15.24 12.54
C ALA A 68 16.23 15.39 14.04
N GLU A 69 15.26 15.12 14.92
CA GLU A 69 15.41 15.21 16.38
C GLU A 69 15.60 13.83 17.03
N LEU A 70 15.15 12.76 16.36
CA LEU A 70 15.27 11.39 16.82
C LEU A 70 16.73 10.91 16.82
N ASP A 71 17.15 10.22 17.88
CA ASP A 71 18.44 9.51 17.88
C ASP A 71 18.46 8.47 16.73
N PRO A 72 19.42 8.55 15.79
CA PRO A 72 19.52 7.61 14.67
C PRO A 72 19.76 6.16 15.10
N HIS A 73 20.12 5.90 16.35
CA HIS A 73 20.30 4.56 16.90
C HIS A 73 19.12 4.07 17.75
N ALA A 74 18.12 4.91 18.01
CA ALA A 74 16.96 4.53 18.82
C ALA A 74 16.20 3.33 18.21
N PRO A 75 15.76 2.35 19.02
CA PRO A 75 14.77 1.37 18.59
C PRO A 75 13.45 2.04 18.27
N VAL A 76 12.92 1.81 17.06
CA VAL A 76 11.67 2.43 16.60
C VAL A 76 10.64 1.37 16.25
N VAL A 77 9.42 1.57 16.73
CA VAL A 77 8.25 0.76 16.40
C VAL A 77 7.25 1.64 15.65
N VAL A 78 6.91 1.29 14.41
CA VAL A 78 5.82 1.92 13.67
C VAL A 78 4.55 1.14 13.98
N VAL A 79 3.65 1.76 14.75
CA VAL A 79 2.37 1.16 15.17
C VAL A 79 1.29 1.55 14.16
N MET A 80 0.59 0.56 13.60
CA MET A 80 -0.39 0.75 12.54
C MET A 80 -1.70 0.06 12.89
N ALA A 81 -2.74 0.85 13.09
CA ALA A 81 -4.10 0.37 13.30
C ALA A 81 -5.04 0.63 12.12
N ALA A 82 -4.58 1.35 11.09
CA ALA A 82 -5.38 1.77 9.95
C ALA A 82 -4.53 1.83 8.66
N TRP A 83 -5.15 2.19 7.52
CA TRP A 83 -4.44 2.42 6.28
C TRP A 83 -3.59 3.70 6.38
N VAL A 84 -2.30 3.58 6.06
CA VAL A 84 -1.31 4.64 6.24
C VAL A 84 -0.27 4.60 5.12
N TRP A 85 0.35 5.73 4.82
CA TRP A 85 1.18 5.89 3.63
C TRP A 85 2.67 5.72 3.96
N ALA A 86 3.26 4.60 3.53
CA ALA A 86 4.61 4.20 3.94
C ALA A 86 5.71 5.22 3.62
N HIS A 87 5.58 5.96 2.52
CA HIS A 87 6.60 6.91 2.09
C HIS A 87 6.83 8.08 3.05
N HIS A 88 5.87 8.40 3.93
CA HIS A 88 6.07 9.44 4.94
C HIS A 88 7.30 9.18 5.81
N LEU A 89 7.59 7.91 6.12
CA LEU A 89 8.73 7.52 6.96
C LEU A 89 9.83 6.78 6.19
N ALA A 90 9.51 6.14 5.06
CA ALA A 90 10.44 5.24 4.37
C ALA A 90 11.81 5.88 4.06
N SER A 91 11.83 7.14 3.59
CA SER A 91 13.10 7.83 3.28
C SER A 91 13.91 8.15 4.54
N CYS A 92 13.24 8.42 5.66
CA CYS A 92 13.90 8.70 6.93
C CYS A 92 14.56 7.43 7.50
N PHE A 93 13.86 6.30 7.43
CA PHE A 93 14.40 5.01 7.85
C PHE A 93 15.59 4.52 7.00
N LYS A 94 15.78 5.04 5.79
CA LYS A 94 16.95 4.71 4.96
C LYS A 94 18.27 5.11 5.62
N LEU A 95 18.26 6.16 6.44
CA LEU A 95 19.43 6.66 7.17
C LEU A 95 19.45 6.23 8.63
N HIS A 96 18.35 5.66 9.13
CA HIS A 96 18.23 5.16 10.49
C HIS A 96 19.12 3.94 10.70
N LYS A 97 19.78 3.88 11.86
CA LYS A 97 20.75 2.84 12.22
C LYS A 97 20.24 1.89 13.30
N GLY A 98 19.25 2.33 14.08
CA GLY A 98 18.59 1.52 15.11
C GLY A 98 17.68 0.43 14.52
N PRO A 99 17.25 -0.54 15.35
CA PRO A 99 16.31 -1.57 14.93
C PRO A 99 14.92 -0.97 14.68
N VAL A 100 14.24 -1.47 13.64
CA VAL A 100 12.90 -1.04 13.23
C VAL A 100 11.93 -2.20 13.32
N LEU A 101 10.81 -2.00 14.01
CA LEU A 101 9.68 -2.93 14.07
C LEU A 101 8.45 -2.31 13.41
N LEU A 102 7.86 -3.04 12.48
CA LEU A 102 6.53 -2.75 11.95
C LEU A 102 5.51 -3.55 12.77
N LEU A 103 4.56 -2.87 13.40
CA LEU A 103 3.57 -3.50 14.27
C LEU A 103 2.16 -3.14 13.81
N GLY A 104 1.36 -4.14 13.45
CA GLY A 104 0.00 -3.97 12.94
C GLY A 104 -1.04 -4.65 13.83
N ASN A 105 -2.24 -4.09 13.94
CA ASN A 105 -3.38 -4.84 14.47
C ASN A 105 -3.87 -5.87 13.43
N PHE A 106 -4.43 -6.98 13.91
CA PHE A 106 -5.17 -7.93 13.08
C PHE A 106 -6.67 -7.82 13.38
N ASP A 107 -7.37 -7.04 12.56
CA ASP A 107 -8.75 -6.62 12.77
C ASP A 107 -9.51 -6.61 11.42
N GLY A 108 -10.75 -7.13 11.40
CA GLY A 108 -11.55 -7.23 10.18
C GLY A 108 -12.18 -5.90 9.73
N THR A 109 -12.22 -4.90 10.60
CA THR A 109 -12.76 -3.56 10.32
C THR A 109 -11.64 -2.58 9.99
N TRP A 110 -10.50 -2.67 10.69
CA TRP A 110 -9.43 -1.68 10.61
C TRP A 110 -8.14 -2.23 9.98
N PRO A 111 -7.66 -1.66 8.86
CA PRO A 111 -6.70 -2.32 7.97
C PRO A 111 -5.23 -2.13 8.37
N GLY A 112 -4.86 -2.24 9.66
CA GLY A 112 -3.46 -2.06 10.09
C GLY A 112 -2.53 -3.19 9.62
N LEU A 113 -3.00 -4.43 9.51
CA LEU A 113 -2.21 -5.51 8.88
C LEU A 113 -1.93 -5.21 7.39
N VAL A 114 -2.89 -4.62 6.67
CA VAL A 114 -2.70 -4.20 5.27
C VAL A 114 -1.64 -3.11 5.19
N ALA A 115 -1.69 -2.12 6.09
CA ALA A 115 -0.67 -1.09 6.21
C ALA A 115 0.71 -1.67 6.53
N LEU A 116 0.80 -2.63 7.45
CA LEU A 116 2.04 -3.32 7.80
C LEU A 116 2.66 -4.01 6.58
N LEU A 117 1.87 -4.76 5.81
CA LEU A 117 2.37 -5.44 4.62
C LEU A 117 2.83 -4.44 3.54
N ASN A 118 2.11 -3.33 3.38
CA ASN A 118 2.51 -2.25 2.48
C ASN A 118 3.85 -1.60 2.90
N HIS A 119 4.03 -1.35 4.20
CA HIS A 119 5.29 -0.82 4.75
C HIS A 119 6.43 -1.82 4.58
N SER A 120 6.19 -3.10 4.88
CA SER A 120 7.20 -4.16 4.76
C SER A 120 7.69 -4.27 3.32
N ALA A 121 6.78 -4.35 2.35
CA ALA A 121 7.13 -4.39 0.93
C ALA A 121 7.88 -3.12 0.46
N THR A 122 7.48 -1.95 0.97
CA THR A 122 8.17 -0.68 0.67
C THR A 122 9.59 -0.68 1.24
N TYR A 123 9.77 -1.16 2.47
CA TYR A 123 11.05 -1.15 3.16
C TYR A 123 12.00 -2.19 2.56
N ASP A 124 11.51 -3.38 2.22
CA ASP A 124 12.26 -4.40 1.46
C ASP A 124 12.78 -3.83 0.14
N ARG A 125 11.90 -3.16 -0.61
CA ARG A 125 12.28 -2.54 -1.90
C ARG A 125 13.40 -1.50 -1.75
N LEU A 126 13.38 -0.74 -0.66
CA LEU A 126 14.40 0.27 -0.37
C LEU A 126 15.62 -0.29 0.36
N GLY A 127 15.65 -1.58 0.68
CA GLY A 127 16.71 -2.21 1.48
C GLY A 127 16.80 -1.66 2.90
N ILE A 128 15.66 -1.36 3.52
CA ILE A 128 15.55 -0.92 4.91
C ILE A 128 15.35 -2.15 5.78
N ARG A 129 16.31 -2.43 6.67
CA ARG A 129 16.21 -3.56 7.61
C ARG A 129 15.09 -3.29 8.61
N HIS A 130 14.17 -4.23 8.73
CA HIS A 130 13.05 -4.15 9.65
C HIS A 130 12.59 -5.55 10.06
N SER A 131 11.88 -5.63 11.18
CA SER A 131 11.06 -6.78 11.56
C SER A 131 9.59 -6.42 11.45
N LYS A 132 8.72 -7.43 11.43
CA LYS A 132 7.27 -7.24 11.41
C LYS A 132 6.62 -8.13 12.45
N ILE A 133 5.55 -7.65 13.06
CA ILE A 133 4.75 -8.40 14.02
C ILE A 133 3.30 -7.90 13.98
N TRP A 134 2.35 -8.77 14.27
CA TRP A 134 0.93 -8.42 14.35
C TRP A 134 0.25 -9.26 15.41
N SER A 135 -0.87 -8.78 15.93
CA SER A 135 -1.74 -9.55 16.82
C SER A 135 -3.15 -9.01 16.82
N GLN A 136 -4.11 -9.87 17.16
CA GLN A 136 -5.48 -9.49 17.46
C GLN A 136 -5.65 -9.11 18.94
N SER A 137 -4.97 -9.83 19.85
CA SER A 137 -5.20 -9.75 21.29
C SER A 137 -3.97 -9.32 22.11
N PHE A 138 -2.82 -9.09 21.45
CA PHE A 138 -1.60 -8.49 22.02
C PHE A 138 -1.11 -9.19 23.30
N THR A 139 -1.45 -8.66 24.47
CA THR A 139 -0.99 -9.18 25.77
C THR A 139 -1.51 -10.57 26.12
N GLU A 140 -2.54 -11.03 25.43
CA GLU A 140 -3.13 -12.38 25.54
C GLU A 140 -2.62 -13.35 24.47
N ASP A 141 -1.71 -12.91 23.59
CA ASP A 141 -1.13 -13.71 22.52
C ASP A 141 0.32 -14.07 22.88
N ASP A 142 0.52 -15.31 23.35
CA ASP A 142 1.83 -15.80 23.79
C ASP A 142 2.85 -15.84 22.63
N ALA A 143 2.41 -16.12 21.41
CA ALA A 143 3.28 -16.13 20.24
C ALA A 143 3.73 -14.71 19.89
N PHE A 144 2.85 -13.72 19.98
CA PHE A 144 3.18 -12.31 19.87
C PHE A 144 4.18 -11.87 20.94
N LEU A 145 3.93 -12.17 22.22
CA LEU A 145 4.82 -11.78 23.32
C LEU A 145 6.21 -12.41 23.20
N SER A 146 6.28 -13.68 22.78
CA SER A 146 7.55 -14.38 22.54
C SER A 146 8.36 -13.72 21.42
N ASN A 147 7.72 -13.41 20.29
CA ASN A 147 8.37 -12.70 19.17
C ASN A 147 8.77 -11.27 19.55
N LEU A 148 7.93 -10.54 20.28
CA LEU A 148 8.23 -9.20 20.77
C LEU A 148 9.43 -9.20 21.72
N LYS A 149 9.50 -10.17 22.64
CA LYS A 149 10.66 -10.37 23.52
C LYS A 149 11.93 -10.64 22.71
N THR A 150 11.85 -11.53 21.71
CA THR A 150 12.98 -11.81 20.82
C THR A 150 13.48 -10.55 20.11
N TRP A 151 12.56 -9.70 19.64
CA TRP A 151 12.92 -8.43 19.03
C TRP A 151 13.56 -7.46 20.03
N ILE A 152 13.07 -7.37 21.27
CA ILE A 152 13.65 -6.52 22.32
C ILE A 152 15.10 -6.94 22.67
N GLU A 153 15.38 -8.23 22.64
CA GLU A 153 16.70 -8.79 22.98
C GLU A 153 17.69 -8.71 21.81
N THR A 154 17.22 -8.88 20.57
CA THR A 154 18.10 -9.08 19.40
C THR A 154 17.97 -8.00 18.31
N GLY A 155 16.88 -7.25 18.31
CA GLY A 155 16.49 -6.30 17.27
C GLY A 155 15.88 -6.94 16.01
N VAL A 156 15.67 -8.26 16.00
CA VAL A 156 15.17 -9.01 14.83
C VAL A 156 14.12 -10.05 15.23
N ILE A 157 13.11 -10.23 14.38
CA ILE A 157 12.18 -11.36 14.41
C ILE A 157 12.39 -12.19 13.15
N SER A 158 12.53 -13.51 13.31
CA SER A 158 12.63 -14.47 12.21
C SER A 158 11.44 -15.42 12.26
N TYR A 159 10.73 -15.55 11.14
CA TYR A 159 9.61 -16.48 11.00
C TYR A 159 10.06 -17.77 10.30
N PRO A 160 9.52 -18.93 10.68
CA PRO A 160 9.79 -20.18 9.98
C PRO A 160 9.25 -20.13 8.53
N ALA A 161 9.99 -20.74 7.63
CA ALA A 161 9.67 -20.85 6.20
C ALA A 161 9.43 -22.31 5.77
N ASP A 162 9.09 -23.18 6.73
CA ASP A 162 8.80 -24.60 6.57
C ASP A 162 7.60 -24.88 5.65
N HIS A 163 6.67 -23.94 5.54
CA HIS A 163 5.55 -23.97 4.60
C HIS A 163 5.94 -23.66 3.14
N ILE A 164 7.19 -23.26 2.88
CA ILE A 164 7.71 -22.95 1.54
C ILE A 164 8.62 -24.10 1.11
N THR A 165 8.46 -24.56 -0.13
CA THR A 165 9.32 -25.58 -0.73
C THR A 165 10.15 -24.99 -1.87
N ASN A 166 11.42 -25.37 -1.93
CA ASN A 166 12.29 -24.95 -3.04
C ASN A 166 11.82 -25.63 -4.34
N LEU A 167 11.62 -24.83 -5.38
CA LEU A 167 11.18 -25.33 -6.68
C LEU A 167 12.14 -26.39 -7.25
N HIS A 168 13.44 -26.27 -6.99
CA HIS A 168 14.44 -27.23 -7.45
C HIS A 168 14.28 -28.63 -6.85
N ASP A 169 13.56 -28.74 -5.74
CA ASP A 169 13.27 -30.01 -5.06
C ASP A 169 11.96 -30.65 -5.55
N LEU A 170 11.23 -29.98 -6.46
CA LEU A 170 9.95 -30.42 -6.98
C LEU A 170 10.10 -30.99 -8.40
N ASN A 171 9.38 -32.08 -8.67
CA ASN A 171 9.19 -32.58 -10.03
C ASN A 171 7.92 -31.96 -10.61
N LEU A 172 8.07 -30.99 -11.51
CA LEU A 172 6.95 -30.38 -12.20
C LEU A 172 6.45 -31.29 -13.34
N PRO A 173 5.14 -31.26 -13.67
CA PRO A 173 4.64 -31.93 -14.86
C PRO A 173 5.30 -31.36 -16.12
N SER A 174 5.77 -32.24 -17.02
CA SER A 174 6.47 -31.86 -18.26
C SER A 174 5.70 -30.85 -19.10
N ASP A 175 4.37 -30.98 -19.14
CA ASP A 175 3.50 -30.11 -19.92
C ASP A 175 3.45 -28.68 -19.34
N ALA A 176 3.49 -28.55 -18.01
CA ALA A 176 3.54 -27.26 -17.33
C ALA A 176 4.89 -26.56 -17.55
N GLU A 177 6.00 -27.31 -17.50
CA GLU A 177 7.33 -26.78 -17.82
C GLU A 177 7.41 -26.28 -19.26
N LYS A 178 6.96 -27.10 -20.21
CA LYS A 178 6.95 -26.75 -21.63
C LYS A 178 6.11 -25.50 -21.88
N PHE A 179 4.89 -25.44 -21.32
CA PHE A 179 4.03 -24.26 -21.42
C PHE A 179 4.71 -23.00 -20.87
N GLY A 180 5.32 -23.08 -19.68
CA GLY A 180 6.01 -21.97 -19.05
C GLY A 180 7.19 -21.46 -19.88
N GLN A 181 8.00 -22.37 -20.43
CA GLN A 181 9.14 -22.02 -21.29
C GLN A 181 8.70 -21.37 -22.61
N GLU A 182 7.68 -21.92 -23.28
CA GLU A 182 7.13 -21.36 -24.51
C GLU A 182 6.52 -19.97 -24.29
N MET A 183 5.77 -19.81 -23.19
CA MET A 183 5.19 -18.52 -22.79
C MET A 183 6.28 -17.49 -22.47
N ALA A 184 7.30 -17.87 -21.69
CA ALA A 184 8.41 -16.99 -21.35
C ALA A 184 9.19 -16.56 -22.60
N ALA A 185 9.52 -17.50 -23.49
CA ALA A 185 10.19 -17.20 -24.75
C ALA A 185 9.36 -16.25 -25.63
N THR A 186 8.03 -16.43 -25.65
CA THR A 186 7.11 -15.57 -26.38
C THR A 186 7.11 -14.14 -25.81
N ILE A 187 7.00 -13.98 -24.48
CA ILE A 187 7.04 -12.67 -23.82
C ILE A 187 8.40 -12.01 -24.06
N LEU A 188 9.50 -12.73 -23.90
CA LEU A 188 10.84 -12.21 -24.14
C LEU A 188 11.05 -11.81 -25.60
N ARG A 189 10.49 -12.52 -26.57
CA ARG A 189 10.63 -12.18 -28.00
C ARG A 189 9.76 -11.00 -28.40
N HIS A 190 8.45 -11.11 -28.16
CA HIS A 190 7.45 -10.18 -28.67
C HIS A 190 7.23 -8.97 -27.78
N LYS A 191 7.69 -9.04 -26.53
CA LYS A 191 7.47 -8.06 -25.47
C LYS A 191 5.99 -7.90 -25.11
N ARG A 192 5.72 -7.52 -23.87
CA ARG A 192 4.38 -7.18 -23.37
C ARG A 192 4.44 -5.82 -22.71
N ILE A 193 4.20 -4.76 -23.49
CA ILE A 193 4.36 -3.38 -23.01
C ILE A 193 3.28 -3.07 -21.97
N LEU A 194 3.69 -2.63 -20.78
CA LEU A 194 2.81 -2.17 -19.72
C LEU A 194 2.74 -0.64 -19.74
N GLY A 195 1.58 -0.06 -20.03
CA GLY A 195 1.37 1.38 -19.86
C GLY A 195 1.05 1.70 -18.41
N GLN A 196 1.87 2.49 -17.74
CA GLN A 196 1.65 2.90 -16.35
C GLN A 196 1.44 4.40 -16.27
N MET A 197 0.28 4.80 -15.77
CA MET A 197 -0.05 6.22 -15.57
C MET A 197 0.43 6.69 -14.20
N ASP A 198 1.28 7.72 -14.14
CA ASP A 198 1.73 8.39 -12.91
C ASP A 198 2.00 7.43 -11.72
N PRO A 199 3.10 6.64 -11.76
CA PRO A 199 3.41 5.64 -10.72
C PRO A 199 3.61 6.27 -9.34
N GLY A 200 3.39 5.48 -8.28
CA GLY A 200 3.64 5.91 -6.90
C GLY A 200 2.48 6.65 -6.24
N CYS A 201 1.24 6.39 -6.66
CA CYS A 201 0.01 6.77 -5.97
C CYS A 201 0.14 6.60 -4.44
N MET A 202 -0.22 7.64 -3.67
CA MET A 202 -0.09 7.70 -2.20
C MET A 202 1.32 7.37 -1.68
N GLY A 203 2.34 7.54 -2.53
CA GLY A 203 3.71 7.08 -2.29
C GLY A 203 3.81 5.59 -1.96
N MET A 204 3.01 4.75 -2.62
CA MET A 204 3.20 3.30 -2.64
C MET A 204 4.47 2.97 -3.44
N LEU A 205 5.63 3.13 -2.80
CA LEU A 205 6.94 2.94 -3.43
C LEU A 205 7.14 1.50 -3.90
N ASN A 206 6.49 0.52 -3.24
CA ASN A 206 6.41 -0.87 -3.69
C ASN A 206 5.77 -1.03 -5.09
N ALA A 207 4.90 -0.10 -5.52
CA ALA A 207 4.26 -0.08 -6.84
C ALA A 207 5.04 0.71 -7.92
N VAL A 208 6.15 1.36 -7.56
CA VAL A 208 7.02 2.06 -8.52
C VAL A 208 7.99 1.05 -9.12
N ILE A 209 7.63 0.42 -10.23
CA ILE A 209 8.41 -0.69 -10.81
C ILE A 209 9.61 -0.16 -11.60
N SER A 210 10.74 -0.88 -11.54
CA SER A 210 11.98 -0.49 -12.22
C SER A 210 11.86 -0.77 -13.72
N PRO A 211 11.98 0.23 -14.62
CA PRO A 211 11.84 0.01 -16.07
C PRO A 211 12.83 -1.01 -16.63
N ASP A 212 14.07 -1.00 -16.14
CA ASP A 212 15.12 -1.95 -16.53
C ASP A 212 14.78 -3.40 -16.14
N LYS A 213 14.32 -3.62 -14.90
CA LYS A 213 13.95 -4.97 -14.41
C LYS A 213 12.75 -5.54 -15.17
N LEU A 214 11.78 -4.69 -15.48
CA LEU A 214 10.61 -5.06 -16.26
C LEU A 214 10.97 -5.37 -17.72
N ALA A 215 11.81 -4.54 -18.33
CA ALA A 215 12.31 -4.80 -19.68
C ALA A 215 13.12 -6.11 -19.76
N ALA A 216 13.90 -6.44 -18.72
CA ALA A 216 14.69 -7.67 -18.65
C ALA A 216 13.84 -8.96 -18.68
N ILE A 217 12.60 -8.90 -18.21
CA ILE A 217 11.64 -10.02 -18.29
C ILE A 217 10.68 -9.93 -19.49
N GLY A 218 10.97 -9.04 -20.44
CA GLY A 218 10.17 -8.86 -21.65
C GLY A 218 8.90 -8.03 -21.46
N MET A 219 8.79 -7.26 -20.38
CA MET A 219 7.61 -6.44 -20.08
C MET A 219 7.97 -4.94 -19.98
N PRO A 220 8.47 -4.30 -21.05
CA PRO A 220 8.90 -2.91 -20.98
C PRO A 220 7.77 -1.97 -20.54
N LEU A 221 8.13 -0.89 -19.85
CA LEU A 221 7.20 0.09 -19.30
C LEU A 221 7.04 1.28 -20.24
N GLU A 222 5.80 1.62 -20.59
CA GLU A 222 5.43 2.88 -21.24
C GLU A 222 4.90 3.82 -20.14
N LEU A 223 5.54 4.97 -19.94
CA LEU A 223 5.18 5.91 -18.90
C LEU A 223 4.15 6.91 -19.44
N LEU A 224 2.94 6.86 -18.88
CA LEU A 224 1.80 7.66 -19.30
C LEU A 224 1.40 8.64 -18.20
N SER A 225 0.56 9.61 -18.55
CA SER A 225 0.05 10.61 -17.61
C SER A 225 -1.45 10.47 -17.39
N GLN A 226 -1.90 10.64 -16.13
CA GLN A 226 -3.33 10.72 -15.81
C GLN A 226 -3.97 12.00 -16.35
N SER A 227 -3.21 13.07 -16.60
CA SER A 227 -3.76 14.26 -17.25
C SER A 227 -4.10 13.99 -18.72
N ASP A 228 -3.35 13.13 -19.39
CA ASP A 228 -3.68 12.69 -20.76
C ASP A 228 -4.95 11.83 -20.75
N LEU A 229 -5.11 10.95 -19.75
CA LEU A 229 -6.36 10.21 -19.55
C LEU A 229 -7.55 11.16 -19.37
N LEU A 230 -7.42 12.19 -18.52
CA LEU A 230 -8.48 13.17 -18.29
C LEU A 230 -8.81 13.98 -19.55
N ALA A 231 -7.79 14.36 -20.33
CA ALA A 231 -7.99 15.04 -21.61
C ALA A 231 -8.71 14.13 -22.62
N GLU A 232 -8.31 12.86 -22.70
CA GLU A 232 -8.94 11.86 -23.58
C GLU A 232 -10.38 11.56 -23.16
N MET A 233 -10.69 11.55 -21.86
CA MET A 233 -12.07 11.46 -21.36
C MET A 233 -12.95 12.58 -21.90
N GLY A 234 -12.42 13.81 -21.98
CA GLY A 234 -13.13 14.96 -22.54
C GLY A 234 -13.46 14.84 -24.03
N LEU A 235 -12.81 13.92 -24.76
CA LEU A 235 -13.08 13.61 -26.16
C LEU A 235 -14.10 12.48 -26.35
N VAL A 236 -14.58 11.86 -25.26
CA VAL A 236 -15.62 10.83 -25.33
C VAL A 236 -16.99 11.51 -25.29
N SER A 237 -17.82 11.25 -26.30
CA SER A 237 -19.16 11.82 -26.36
C SER A 237 -20.07 11.19 -25.31
N GLN A 238 -21.12 11.93 -24.94
CA GLN A 238 -22.16 11.41 -24.05
C GLN A 238 -22.83 10.15 -24.63
N GLU A 239 -23.11 10.16 -25.94
CA GLU A 239 -23.71 9.03 -26.65
C GLU A 239 -22.86 7.76 -26.54
N GLU A 240 -21.54 7.86 -26.71
CA GLU A 240 -20.64 6.71 -26.62
C GLU A 240 -20.60 6.13 -25.20
N ALA A 241 -20.63 6.99 -24.18
CA ALA A 241 -20.72 6.57 -22.78
C ALA A 241 -22.06 5.84 -22.50
N GLU A 242 -23.18 6.38 -22.99
CA GLU A 242 -24.51 5.79 -22.83
C GLU A 242 -24.66 4.44 -23.53
N GLN A 243 -24.07 4.28 -24.72
CA GLN A 243 -24.04 3.01 -25.44
C GLN A 243 -23.31 1.93 -24.64
N ASN A 244 -22.13 2.25 -24.07
CA ASN A 244 -21.37 1.30 -23.25
C ASN A 244 -22.07 1.00 -21.92
N PHE A 245 -22.71 2.00 -21.31
CA PHE A 245 -23.51 1.78 -20.11
C PHE A 245 -24.74 0.88 -20.39
N SER A 246 -25.41 1.09 -21.51
CA SER A 246 -26.53 0.24 -21.96
C SER A 246 -26.08 -1.20 -22.19
N TRP A 247 -24.92 -1.39 -22.83
CA TRP A 247 -24.30 -2.70 -23.00
C TRP A 247 -24.05 -3.42 -21.67
N LEU A 248 -23.57 -2.71 -20.62
CA LEU A 248 -23.39 -3.31 -19.29
C LEU A 248 -24.72 -3.79 -18.69
N LYS A 249 -25.78 -2.97 -18.82
CA LYS A 249 -27.13 -3.34 -18.36
C LYS A 249 -27.68 -4.56 -19.10
N GLU A 250 -27.50 -4.62 -20.42
CA GLU A 250 -27.90 -5.76 -21.26
C GLU A 250 -27.16 -7.05 -20.90
N ARG A 251 -25.93 -6.95 -20.37
CA ARG A 251 -25.16 -8.08 -19.83
C ARG A 251 -25.56 -8.48 -18.42
N GLY A 252 -26.59 -7.85 -17.85
CA GLY A 252 -27.13 -8.19 -16.54
C GLY A 252 -26.40 -7.54 -15.37
N VAL A 253 -25.61 -6.48 -15.60
CA VAL A 253 -25.02 -5.71 -14.50
C VAL A 253 -26.11 -4.89 -13.81
N THR A 254 -26.29 -5.12 -12.51
CA THR A 254 -27.23 -4.38 -11.67
C THR A 254 -26.53 -3.23 -10.96
N PHE A 255 -27.10 -2.04 -11.05
CA PHE A 255 -26.61 -0.84 -10.36
C PHE A 255 -27.58 -0.45 -9.24
N HIS A 256 -27.04 -0.24 -8.05
CA HIS A 256 -27.80 0.26 -6.90
C HIS A 256 -27.58 1.77 -6.79
N PHE A 257 -28.42 2.54 -7.47
CA PHE A 257 -28.32 3.98 -7.48
C PHE A 257 -28.99 4.62 -6.26
N GLY A 258 -28.40 5.71 -5.79
CA GLY A 258 -29.05 6.64 -4.87
C GLY A 258 -29.04 8.06 -5.42
N SER A 259 -29.25 9.03 -4.55
CA SER A 259 -29.42 10.45 -4.91
C SER A 259 -28.35 11.36 -4.32
N ASP A 260 -27.62 10.89 -3.31
CA ASP A 260 -26.56 11.65 -2.67
C ASP A 260 -25.20 11.23 -3.22
N GLU A 261 -24.61 12.02 -4.13
CA GLU A 261 -23.30 11.70 -4.73
C GLU A 261 -22.15 11.55 -3.73
N ALA A 262 -22.32 12.05 -2.49
CA ALA A 262 -21.31 11.89 -1.44
C ALA A 262 -21.34 10.48 -0.81
N ASN A 263 -22.49 9.80 -0.82
CA ASN A 263 -22.71 8.54 -0.10
C ASN A 263 -23.22 7.40 -0.99
N ASP A 264 -23.81 7.73 -2.15
CA ASP A 264 -24.45 6.81 -3.07
C ASP A 264 -23.73 6.80 -4.42
N LEU A 265 -23.80 5.66 -5.11
CA LEU A 265 -23.48 5.60 -6.52
C LEU A 265 -24.59 6.29 -7.33
N THR A 266 -24.22 7.12 -8.29
CA THR A 266 -25.18 7.75 -9.22
C THR A 266 -24.93 7.37 -10.67
N GLU A 267 -25.97 7.50 -11.50
CA GLU A 267 -25.86 7.24 -12.94
C GLU A 267 -24.85 8.17 -13.61
N ARG A 268 -24.77 9.43 -13.17
CA ARG A 268 -23.77 10.40 -13.64
C ARG A 268 -22.35 9.88 -13.43
N GLN A 269 -22.03 9.38 -12.23
CA GLN A 269 -20.72 8.83 -11.91
C GLN A 269 -20.38 7.60 -12.75
N VAL A 270 -21.38 6.73 -13.03
CA VAL A 270 -21.18 5.57 -13.92
C VAL A 270 -20.90 6.00 -15.36
N LEU A 271 -21.64 6.99 -15.88
CA LEU A 271 -21.41 7.52 -17.23
C LEU A 271 -20.02 8.16 -17.35
N GLU A 272 -19.57 8.90 -16.33
CA GLU A 272 -18.21 9.44 -16.31
C GLU A 272 -17.15 8.34 -16.25
N GLN A 273 -17.41 7.26 -15.50
CA GLN A 273 -16.55 6.07 -15.49
C GLN A 273 -16.50 5.38 -16.86
N MET A 274 -17.62 5.35 -17.61
CA MET A 274 -17.62 4.82 -18.99
C MET A 274 -16.67 5.62 -19.87
N LYS A 275 -16.67 6.95 -19.78
CA LYS A 275 -15.71 7.80 -20.51
C LYS A 275 -14.27 7.46 -20.16
N MET A 276 -13.97 7.23 -18.87
CA MET A 276 -12.65 6.80 -18.43
C MET A 276 -12.22 5.48 -19.06
N TYR A 277 -13.07 4.45 -19.05
CA TYR A 277 -12.73 3.16 -19.65
C TYR A 277 -12.57 3.23 -21.17
N ILE A 278 -13.43 4.00 -21.86
CA ILE A 278 -13.31 4.23 -23.30
C ILE A 278 -11.98 4.94 -23.61
N ALA A 279 -11.66 6.01 -22.90
CA ALA A 279 -10.41 6.75 -23.03
C ALA A 279 -9.18 5.86 -22.76
N ALA A 280 -9.21 5.06 -21.68
CA ALA A 280 -8.16 4.09 -21.39
C ALA A 280 -8.00 3.05 -22.51
N GLY A 281 -9.11 2.57 -23.10
CA GLY A 281 -9.10 1.66 -24.25
C GLY A 281 -8.56 2.30 -25.54
N ARG A 282 -8.77 3.61 -25.73
CA ARG A 282 -8.17 4.37 -26.84
C ARG A 282 -6.67 4.52 -26.65
N ILE A 283 -6.23 4.90 -25.45
CA ILE A 283 -4.80 5.00 -25.09
C ILE A 283 -4.12 3.63 -25.25
N TYR A 284 -4.73 2.57 -24.70
CA TYR A 284 -4.26 1.19 -24.87
C TYR A 284 -3.96 0.83 -26.33
N ARG A 285 -4.90 1.13 -27.24
CA ARG A 285 -4.72 0.88 -28.68
C ARG A 285 -3.70 1.82 -29.32
N ARG A 286 -3.73 3.12 -28.98
CA ARG A 286 -2.84 4.16 -29.53
C ARG A 286 -1.37 3.83 -29.31
N TYR A 287 -1.03 3.33 -28.13
CA TYR A 287 0.34 2.99 -27.75
C TYR A 287 0.70 1.50 -27.99
N GLY A 288 -0.22 0.68 -28.52
CA GLY A 288 0.04 -0.74 -28.77
C GLY A 288 0.35 -1.54 -27.50
N LEU A 289 -0.32 -1.19 -26.39
CA LEU A 289 -0.05 -1.77 -25.08
C LEU A 289 -0.55 -3.21 -24.97
N SER A 290 0.01 -3.96 -24.02
CA SER A 290 -0.49 -5.27 -23.59
C SER A 290 -1.25 -5.22 -22.26
N ALA A 291 -1.05 -4.16 -21.48
CA ALA A 291 -1.77 -3.89 -20.24
C ALA A 291 -1.70 -2.38 -19.91
N ILE A 292 -2.63 -1.93 -19.07
CA ILE A 292 -2.64 -0.56 -18.53
C ILE A 292 -2.80 -0.60 -17.00
N GLY A 293 -2.03 0.23 -16.30
CA GLY A 293 -2.15 0.46 -14.86
C GLY A 293 -2.55 1.90 -14.58
N ILE A 294 -3.67 2.09 -13.89
CA ILE A 294 -4.24 3.41 -13.56
C ILE A 294 -4.32 3.56 -12.04
N PRO A 295 -3.36 4.24 -11.40
CA PRO A 295 -3.41 4.52 -9.98
C PRO A 295 -4.45 5.59 -9.65
N TYR A 296 -5.68 5.20 -9.33
CA TYR A 296 -6.80 6.14 -9.21
C TYR A 296 -6.63 7.25 -8.15
N GLN A 297 -6.02 6.94 -7.00
CA GLN A 297 -5.81 7.92 -5.92
C GLN A 297 -4.48 8.68 -6.11
N TYR A 298 -4.30 9.90 -5.62
CA TYR A 298 -5.29 10.83 -5.08
C TYR A 298 -5.67 11.91 -6.10
N GLY A 299 -4.92 12.07 -7.18
CA GLY A 299 -5.16 13.10 -8.19
C GLY A 299 -6.44 12.85 -8.99
N LEU A 300 -6.50 11.74 -9.72
CA LEU A 300 -7.59 11.42 -10.63
C LEU A 300 -8.95 11.36 -9.91
N VAL A 301 -9.02 10.72 -8.72
CA VAL A 301 -10.26 10.70 -7.93
C VAL A 301 -10.86 12.08 -7.69
N ARG A 302 -10.05 13.13 -7.47
CA ARG A 302 -10.57 14.50 -7.26
C ARG A 302 -11.11 15.15 -8.53
N CYS A 303 -10.68 14.67 -9.69
CA CYS A 303 -11.12 15.18 -10.99
C CYS A 303 -12.38 14.47 -11.49
N THR A 304 -12.67 13.27 -10.96
CA THR A 304 -13.71 12.37 -11.49
C THR A 304 -14.74 11.91 -10.46
N SER A 305 -14.61 12.32 -9.19
CA SER A 305 -15.61 12.11 -8.12
C SER A 305 -16.75 13.10 -8.21
#